data_AF-A0A3E1BSK1-F1
#
_entry.id   AF-A0A3E1BSK1-F1
#
_cell.length_a   1.000
_cell.length_b   1.000
_cell.length_c   1.000
_cell.angle_alpha   90.00
_cell.angle_beta   90.00
_cell.angle_gamma   90.00
#
_symmetry.space_group_name_H-M   'P 1'
#
loop_
_entity.id
_entity.type
_entity.pdbx_description
1 polymer ?
#
loop_
_entity_poly.entity_id
_entity_poly.type
_entity_poly.pdbx_seq_one_letter_code
_entity_poly.pdbx_strand_id
1 'polypeptide(L)'
;MTRALYSLCGADKQHFFSPHCWKAVMALAHKGLDFEEIPTIYSRIRAIGGGVSQTVPVLDDNGRLIPDSFSIALYLEEAYPERPSLFGGEGGKALSRMVEGYSQMIIHPAIMRIALLEIHANLDEGDKAYFRESREARLGKPLEVVAADSEAEKAAFGAKLEPLRHMLKFQPFIGGQTPLFADYIVFGALQWLRVCAGLAMLAADDPVREWFERCLDLHQSRGRTATAA
;
A
#
# COMPACT_ATOMS: atom_id res chain seq x y z
N MET A 1 4.21 26.51 -2.96
CA MET A 1 4.97 25.30 -3.37
C MET A 1 3.98 24.15 -3.40
N THR A 2 4.13 23.21 -4.33
CA THR A 2 3.19 22.09 -4.45
C THR A 2 3.54 21.03 -3.41
N ARG A 3 2.53 20.39 -2.81
CA ARG A 3 2.72 19.24 -1.91
C ARG A 3 3.47 18.13 -2.64
N ALA A 4 4.40 17.45 -1.96
CA ALA A 4 5.17 16.36 -2.56
C ALA A 4 5.07 15.09 -1.72
N LEU A 5 4.92 13.93 -2.36
CA LEU A 5 4.91 12.63 -1.72
C LEU A 5 6.12 11.82 -2.21
N TYR A 6 7.05 11.51 -1.33
CA TYR A 6 8.14 10.59 -1.63
C TYR A 6 7.62 9.16 -1.58
N SER A 7 7.64 8.46 -2.71
CA SER A 7 7.08 7.12 -2.88
C SER A 7 8.11 6.12 -3.39
N LEU A 8 8.07 4.89 -2.88
CA LEU A 8 8.99 3.84 -3.29
C LEU A 8 8.71 3.39 -4.74
N CYS A 9 9.73 3.45 -5.59
CA CYS A 9 9.70 2.91 -6.94
C CYS A 9 10.73 1.79 -7.14
N GLY A 10 10.57 1.03 -8.23
CA GLY A 10 11.57 0.05 -8.68
C GLY A 10 12.71 0.72 -9.46
N ALA A 11 13.45 -0.08 -10.23
CA ALA A 11 14.41 0.42 -11.21
C ALA A 11 13.75 1.36 -12.23
N ASP A 12 12.51 1.04 -12.62
CA ASP A 12 11.64 1.98 -13.32
C ASP A 12 11.02 2.97 -12.33
N LYS A 13 11.31 4.26 -12.54
CA LYS A 13 10.80 5.38 -11.73
C LYS A 13 9.29 5.57 -11.84
N GLN A 14 8.63 4.95 -12.82
CA GLN A 14 7.17 4.94 -12.95
C GLN A 14 6.53 3.74 -12.25
N HIS A 15 7.31 2.73 -11.84
CA HIS A 15 6.82 1.54 -11.17
C HIS A 15 6.76 1.71 -9.65
N PHE A 16 5.67 2.32 -9.16
CA PHE A 16 5.39 2.48 -7.73
C PHE A 16 4.67 1.27 -7.16
N PHE A 17 5.31 0.56 -6.23
CA PHE A 17 4.79 -0.71 -5.71
C PHE A 17 4.56 -0.75 -4.20
N SER A 18 5.04 0.23 -3.42
CA SER A 18 4.94 0.15 -1.96
C SER A 18 3.48 0.22 -1.49
N PRO A 19 3.01 -0.77 -0.69
CA PRO A 19 1.64 -0.77 -0.18
C PRO A 19 1.39 0.41 0.77
N HIS A 20 2.42 0.89 1.48
CA HIS A 20 2.31 2.04 2.36
C HIS A 20 2.23 3.35 1.58
N CYS A 21 2.95 3.47 0.45
CA CYS A 21 2.87 4.66 -0.41
C CYS A 21 1.47 4.77 -1.04
N TRP A 22 0.90 3.65 -1.49
CA TRP A 22 -0.47 3.61 -2.01
C TRP A 22 -1.53 4.08 -1.01
N LYS A 23 -1.36 3.83 0.30
CA LYS A 23 -2.24 4.39 1.34
C LYS A 23 -2.23 5.92 1.31
N ALA A 24 -1.04 6.52 1.25
CA ALA A 24 -0.87 7.98 1.24
C ALA A 24 -1.35 8.60 -0.09
N VAL A 25 -1.04 7.97 -1.22
CA VAL A 25 -1.54 8.37 -2.56
C VAL A 25 -3.07 8.43 -2.56
N MET A 26 -3.73 7.36 -2.10
CA MET A 26 -5.19 7.32 -2.05
C MET A 26 -5.78 8.30 -1.03
N ALA A 27 -5.09 8.55 0.09
CA ALA A 27 -5.53 9.54 1.08
C ALA A 27 -5.47 10.97 0.55
N LEU A 28 -4.39 11.35 -0.13
CA LEU A 28 -4.27 12.66 -0.82
C LEU A 28 -5.33 12.79 -1.91
N ALA A 29 -5.51 11.75 -2.72
CA ALA A 29 -6.51 11.74 -3.78
C ALA A 29 -7.95 11.84 -3.23
N HIS A 30 -8.27 11.16 -2.13
CA HIS A 30 -9.55 11.27 -1.41
C HIS A 30 -9.83 12.70 -0.95
N LYS A 31 -8.82 13.39 -0.42
CA LYS A 31 -8.93 14.79 0.00
C LYS A 31 -9.02 15.76 -1.20
N GLY A 32 -8.85 15.29 -2.44
CA GLY A 32 -8.86 16.12 -3.65
C GLY A 32 -7.69 17.11 -3.67
N LEU A 33 -6.53 16.64 -3.23
CA LEU A 33 -5.37 17.46 -2.88
C LEU A 33 -4.24 17.18 -3.88
N ASP A 34 -3.97 18.11 -4.81
CA ASP A 34 -2.90 17.99 -5.83
C ASP A 34 -1.49 17.83 -5.23
N PHE A 35 -0.73 16.84 -5.69
CA PHE A 35 0.63 16.60 -5.21
C PHE A 35 1.54 16.09 -6.32
N GLU A 36 2.83 16.31 -6.17
CA GLU A 36 3.87 15.67 -6.97
C GLU A 36 4.31 14.38 -6.27
N GLU A 37 4.30 13.25 -6.98
CA GLU A 37 4.84 11.99 -6.45
C GLU A 37 6.30 11.86 -6.86
N ILE A 38 7.22 11.91 -5.90
CA ILE A 38 8.67 11.87 -6.10
C ILE A 38 9.15 10.40 -6.06
N PRO A 39 9.62 9.83 -7.19
CA PRO A 39 10.18 8.48 -7.23
C PRO A 39 11.41 8.36 -6.33
N THR A 40 11.36 7.41 -5.40
CA THR A 40 12.40 7.19 -4.40
C THR A 40 12.79 5.72 -4.37
N ILE A 41 14.09 5.44 -4.50
CA ILE A 41 14.67 4.09 -4.30
C ILE A 41 15.17 3.96 -2.85
N TYR A 42 15.38 2.74 -2.33
CA TYR A 42 15.72 2.49 -0.92
C TYR A 42 16.94 3.29 -0.45
N SER A 43 18.02 3.29 -1.22
CA SER A 43 19.26 4.01 -0.91
C SER A 43 19.09 5.53 -0.79
N ARG A 44 18.01 6.10 -1.33
CA ARG A 44 17.72 7.55 -1.29
C ARG A 44 16.85 7.98 -0.12
N ILE A 45 16.18 7.05 0.56
CA ILE A 45 15.19 7.39 1.61
C ILE A 45 15.83 8.22 2.74
N ARG A 46 17.03 7.84 3.20
CA ARG A 46 17.71 8.55 4.31
C ARG A 46 18.13 9.98 3.98
N ALA A 47 18.16 10.36 2.70
CA ALA A 47 18.49 11.72 2.29
C ALA A 47 17.29 12.68 2.36
N ILE A 48 16.05 12.15 2.48
CA ILE A 48 14.83 12.96 2.53
C ILE A 48 14.85 13.79 3.81
N GLY A 49 14.78 15.11 3.67
CA GLY A 49 14.58 16.02 4.80
C GLY A 49 15.63 15.95 5.89
N GLY A 50 16.88 15.61 5.56
CA GLY A 50 17.93 15.41 6.55
C GLY A 50 17.80 14.13 7.38
N GLY A 51 17.11 13.11 6.86
CA GLY A 51 16.96 11.81 7.51
C GLY A 51 15.75 11.71 8.44
N VAL A 52 14.66 12.40 8.12
CA VAL A 52 13.42 12.41 8.91
C VAL A 52 12.81 11.01 9.10
N SER A 53 13.10 10.07 8.19
CA SER A 53 12.62 8.71 8.22
C SER A 53 13.59 7.74 7.54
N GLN A 54 13.49 6.46 7.91
CA GLN A 54 14.17 5.35 7.23
C GLN A 54 13.25 4.61 6.24
N THR A 55 11.98 5.00 6.17
CA THR A 55 10.96 4.43 5.29
C THR A 55 10.15 5.51 4.58
N VAL A 56 9.52 5.14 3.48
CA VAL A 56 8.53 5.93 2.75
C VAL A 56 7.15 5.25 2.86
N PRO A 57 6.03 6.00 2.79
CA PRO A 57 5.90 7.38 2.33
C PRO A 57 6.41 8.44 3.30
N VAL A 58 6.85 9.57 2.74
CA VAL A 58 7.04 10.85 3.44
C VAL A 58 6.29 11.91 2.65
N LEU A 59 5.37 12.62 3.30
CA LEU A 59 4.70 13.80 2.72
C LEU A 59 5.51 15.05 3.08
N ASP A 60 5.77 15.90 2.10
CA ASP A 60 6.13 17.29 2.29
C ASP A 60 4.91 18.17 1.98
N ASP A 61 4.36 18.76 3.02
CA ASP A 61 3.29 19.73 2.90
C ASP A 61 3.80 21.13 3.26
N ASN A 62 4.16 21.89 2.24
CA ASN A 62 4.65 23.27 2.36
C ASN A 62 5.84 23.41 3.35
N GLY A 63 6.78 22.47 3.31
CA GLY A 63 7.98 22.44 4.16
C GLY A 63 7.81 21.64 5.44
N ARG A 64 6.59 21.18 5.76
CA ARG A 64 6.35 20.25 6.88
C ARG A 64 6.50 18.83 6.38
N LEU A 65 7.45 18.09 6.93
CA LEU A 65 7.67 16.68 6.60
C LEU A 65 6.90 15.75 7.56
N ILE A 66 6.09 14.85 7.02
CA ILE A 66 5.29 13.87 7.76
C ILE A 66 5.63 12.47 7.22
N PRO A 67 6.42 11.67 7.96
CA PRO A 67 6.64 10.27 7.63
C PRO A 67 5.50 9.38 8.13
N ASP A 68 5.46 8.14 7.66
CA ASP A 68 4.46 7.11 7.95
C ASP A 68 3.08 7.37 7.34
N SER A 69 2.55 6.35 6.66
CA SER A 69 1.28 6.44 5.93
C SER A 69 0.07 6.74 6.83
N PHE A 70 0.05 6.23 8.07
CA PHE A 70 -1.07 6.46 8.99
C PHE A 70 -0.97 7.85 9.61
N SER A 71 0.23 8.27 10.02
CA SER A 71 0.53 9.64 10.45
C SER A 71 0.19 10.67 9.37
N ILE A 72 0.49 10.40 8.10
CA ILE A 72 0.06 11.24 6.97
C ILE A 72 -1.47 11.34 6.93
N ALA A 73 -2.21 10.23 7.03
CA ALA A 73 -3.67 10.28 7.02
C ALA A 73 -4.26 11.07 8.19
N LEU A 74 -3.68 10.92 9.39
CA LEU A 74 -4.08 11.71 10.57
C LEU A 74 -3.82 13.20 10.36
N TYR A 75 -2.64 13.55 9.84
CA TYR A 75 -2.29 14.93 9.51
C TYR A 75 -3.25 15.52 8.47
N LEU A 76 -3.54 14.79 7.39
CA LEU A 76 -4.46 15.26 6.35
C LEU A 76 -5.89 15.41 6.85
N GLU A 77 -6.32 14.59 7.82
CA GLU A 77 -7.62 14.75 8.46
C GLU A 77 -7.72 16.03 9.28
N GLU A 78 -6.65 16.38 10.00
CA GLU A 78 -6.59 17.57 10.85
C GLU A 78 -6.33 18.87 10.06
N ALA A 79 -5.41 18.83 9.10
CA ALA A 79 -4.97 20.01 8.36
C ALA A 79 -5.96 20.45 7.27
N TYR A 80 -6.80 19.53 6.79
CA TYR A 80 -7.79 19.77 5.72
C TYR A 80 -9.18 19.27 6.14
N PRO A 81 -9.79 19.85 7.20
CA PRO A 81 -11.09 19.44 7.71
C PRO A 81 -12.25 19.81 6.78
N GLU A 82 -12.04 20.76 5.85
CA GLU A 82 -13.02 21.16 4.83
C GLU A 82 -13.11 20.17 3.66
N ARG A 83 -12.17 19.22 3.56
CA ARG A 83 -12.16 18.15 2.56
C ARG A 83 -12.82 16.88 3.09
N PRO A 84 -13.28 15.96 2.23
CA PRO A 84 -13.90 14.71 2.66
C PRO A 84 -13.08 13.98 3.74
N SER A 85 -13.75 13.45 4.76
CA SER A 85 -13.10 12.83 5.91
C SER A 85 -12.49 11.49 5.54
N LEU A 86 -11.24 11.26 5.93
CA LEU A 86 -10.55 9.97 5.76
C LEU A 86 -11.03 8.91 6.75
N PHE A 87 -11.72 9.30 7.84
CA PHE A 87 -12.06 8.40 8.93
C PHE A 87 -13.54 8.38 9.28
N GLY A 88 -14.35 9.32 8.79
CA GLY A 88 -15.77 9.40 9.14
C GLY A 88 -16.04 9.63 10.63
N GLY A 89 -15.05 10.16 11.37
CA GLY A 89 -15.10 10.39 12.82
C GLY A 89 -14.13 9.50 13.64
N GLU A 90 -14.11 9.71 14.95
CA GLU A 90 -13.14 9.06 15.86
C GLU A 90 -13.27 7.53 15.90
N GLY A 91 -14.48 6.99 15.74
CA GLY A 91 -14.70 5.55 15.66
C GLY A 91 -13.99 4.91 14.46
N GLY A 92 -14.13 5.51 13.27
CA GLY A 92 -13.45 5.00 12.07
C GLY A 92 -11.94 5.20 12.12
N LYS A 93 -11.45 6.26 12.78
CA LYS A 93 -10.03 6.47 13.07
C LYS A 93 -9.46 5.34 13.93
N ALA A 94 -10.13 5.01 15.05
CA ALA A 94 -9.71 3.93 15.93
C ALA A 94 -9.76 2.56 15.24
N LEU A 95 -10.87 2.25 14.55
CA LEU A 95 -11.04 0.97 13.85
C LEU A 95 -10.06 0.79 12.69
N SER A 96 -9.61 1.88 12.06
CA SER A 96 -8.57 1.82 11.01
C SER A 96 -7.26 1.22 11.51
N ARG A 97 -6.93 1.33 12.82
CA ARG A 97 -5.77 0.64 13.40
C ARG A 97 -5.94 -0.88 13.44
N MET A 98 -7.15 -1.37 13.67
CA MET A 98 -7.43 -2.81 13.60
C MET A 98 -7.28 -3.32 12.16
N VAL A 99 -7.82 -2.57 11.19
CA VAL A 99 -7.68 -2.88 9.75
C VAL A 99 -6.21 -2.82 9.32
N GLU A 100 -5.44 -1.88 9.85
CA GLU A 100 -3.99 -1.84 9.66
C GLU A 100 -3.31 -3.09 10.20
N GLY A 101 -3.64 -3.53 11.41
CA GLY A 101 -3.14 -4.77 12.00
C GLY A 101 -3.47 -5.99 11.14
N TYR A 102 -4.72 -6.14 10.71
CA TYR A 102 -5.14 -7.18 9.78
C TYR A 102 -4.30 -7.19 8.50
N SER A 103 -4.16 -6.02 7.86
CA SER A 103 -3.37 -5.88 6.63
C SER A 103 -1.90 -6.22 6.86
N GLN A 104 -1.25 -5.69 7.90
CA GLN A 104 0.18 -5.86 8.14
C GLN A 104 0.56 -7.25 8.67
N MET A 105 -0.30 -7.89 9.46
CA MET A 105 0.00 -9.16 10.11
C MET A 105 -0.47 -10.38 9.32
N ILE A 106 -1.48 -10.22 8.45
CA ILE A 106 -2.08 -11.33 7.72
C ILE A 106 -1.84 -11.20 6.21
N ILE A 107 -2.16 -10.05 5.63
CA ILE A 107 -2.10 -9.86 4.16
C ILE A 107 -0.66 -9.64 3.69
N HIS A 108 0.07 -8.71 4.30
CA HIS A 108 1.44 -8.37 3.88
C HIS A 108 2.40 -9.55 3.94
N PRO A 109 2.41 -10.42 4.99
CA PRO A 109 3.31 -11.56 5.03
C PRO A 109 2.99 -12.60 3.95
N ALA A 110 1.71 -12.76 3.60
CA ALA A 110 1.31 -13.65 2.50
C ALA A 110 1.80 -13.09 1.15
N ILE A 111 1.59 -11.80 0.89
CA ILE A 111 2.10 -11.15 -0.34
C ILE A 111 3.63 -11.21 -0.40
N MET A 112 4.32 -10.97 0.71
CA MET A 112 5.77 -11.10 0.79
C MET A 112 6.25 -12.49 0.38
N ARG A 113 5.52 -13.56 0.70
CA ARG A 113 5.87 -14.93 0.27
C ARG A 113 5.53 -15.19 -1.19
N ILE A 114 4.41 -14.66 -1.66
CA ILE A 114 3.94 -14.84 -3.03
C ILE A 114 4.86 -14.15 -4.05
N ALA A 115 5.25 -12.90 -3.77
CA ALA A 115 5.87 -11.99 -4.74
C ALA A 115 7.34 -11.66 -4.43
N LEU A 116 8.00 -12.44 -3.55
CA LEU A 116 9.32 -12.08 -3.00
C LEU A 116 10.38 -11.81 -4.06
N LEU A 117 10.48 -12.73 -5.03
CA LEU A 117 11.51 -12.70 -6.06
C LEU A 117 11.19 -11.66 -7.12
N GLU A 118 9.91 -11.47 -7.44
CA GLU A 118 9.42 -10.44 -8.35
C GLU A 118 9.70 -9.04 -7.78
N ILE A 119 9.42 -8.82 -6.49
CA ILE A 119 9.78 -7.58 -5.80
C ILE A 119 11.28 -7.33 -5.91
N HIS A 120 12.10 -8.32 -5.56
CA HIS A 120 13.57 -8.19 -5.63
C HIS A 120 14.06 -7.92 -7.06
N ALA A 121 13.48 -8.58 -8.06
CA ALA A 121 13.83 -8.39 -9.46
C ALA A 121 13.54 -6.97 -9.96
N ASN A 122 12.44 -6.36 -9.47
CA ASN A 122 11.99 -5.03 -9.87
C ASN A 122 12.76 -3.88 -9.21
N LEU A 123 13.61 -4.15 -8.20
CA LEU A 123 14.39 -3.11 -7.52
C LEU A 123 15.49 -2.54 -8.42
N ASP A 124 15.87 -1.30 -8.12
CA ASP A 124 17.12 -0.73 -8.62
C ASP A 124 18.31 -1.64 -8.23
N GLU A 125 19.29 -1.77 -9.11
CA GLU A 125 20.43 -2.68 -8.93
C GLU A 125 21.21 -2.36 -7.65
N GLY A 126 21.33 -1.07 -7.28
CA GLY A 126 22.01 -0.65 -6.06
C GLY A 126 21.28 -1.04 -4.76
N ASP A 127 19.99 -1.36 -4.85
CA ASP A 127 19.15 -1.68 -3.69
C ASP A 127 18.95 -3.19 -3.48
N LYS A 128 19.22 -4.01 -4.49
CA LYS A 128 19.00 -5.47 -4.44
C LYS A 128 19.75 -6.14 -3.29
N ALA A 129 21.04 -5.81 -3.12
CA ALA A 129 21.86 -6.36 -2.05
C ALA A 129 21.31 -6.02 -0.66
N TYR A 130 20.98 -4.74 -0.44
CA TYR A 130 20.38 -4.27 0.81
C TYR A 130 19.02 -4.95 1.09
N PHE A 131 18.18 -5.08 0.06
CA PHE A 131 16.88 -5.74 0.20
C PHE A 131 17.08 -7.20 0.59
N ARG A 132 17.91 -7.95 -0.14
CA ARG A 132 18.18 -9.36 0.17
C ARG A 132 18.66 -9.52 1.60
N GLU A 133 19.73 -8.82 2.00
CA GLU A 133 20.30 -8.91 3.34
C GLU A 133 19.24 -8.63 4.42
N SER A 134 18.52 -7.52 4.28
CA SER A 134 17.51 -7.11 5.27
C SER A 134 16.30 -8.05 5.32
N ARG A 135 15.88 -8.64 4.19
CA ARG A 135 14.73 -9.56 4.16
C ARG A 135 15.12 -10.94 4.65
N GLU A 136 16.27 -11.49 4.27
CA GLU A 136 16.75 -12.78 4.76
C GLU A 136 17.00 -12.73 6.27
N ALA A 137 17.57 -11.64 6.80
CA ALA A 137 17.73 -11.44 8.25
C ALA A 137 16.37 -11.44 8.99
N ARG A 138 15.34 -10.82 8.41
CA ARG A 138 13.99 -10.80 9.00
C ARG A 138 13.24 -12.13 8.87
N LEU A 139 13.44 -12.84 7.76
CA LEU A 139 12.73 -14.09 7.44
C LEU A 139 13.44 -15.33 8.02
N GLY A 140 14.72 -15.20 8.39
CA GLY A 140 15.56 -16.29 8.89
C GLY A 140 15.91 -17.35 7.84
N LYS A 141 15.68 -17.07 6.56
CA LYS A 141 15.87 -18.01 5.43
C LYS A 141 16.27 -17.24 4.16
N PRO A 142 17.00 -17.87 3.22
CA PRO A 142 17.24 -17.30 1.89
C PRO A 142 15.94 -16.99 1.15
N LEU A 143 15.95 -15.97 0.28
CA LEU A 143 14.74 -15.55 -0.46
C LEU A 143 14.15 -16.71 -1.28
N GLU A 144 15.00 -17.50 -1.92
CA GLU A 144 14.62 -18.62 -2.78
C GLU A 144 13.91 -19.74 -1.99
N VAL A 145 14.33 -19.96 -0.73
CA VAL A 145 13.68 -20.95 0.16
C VAL A 145 12.29 -20.47 0.58
N VAL A 146 12.13 -19.17 0.83
CA VAL A 146 10.83 -18.58 1.17
C VAL A 146 9.91 -18.59 -0.05
N ALA A 147 10.44 -18.29 -1.24
CA ALA A 147 9.69 -18.26 -2.48
C ALA A 147 9.24 -19.64 -2.96
N ALA A 148 9.90 -20.72 -2.52
CA ALA A 148 9.46 -22.10 -2.80
C ALA A 148 8.04 -22.40 -2.27
N ASP A 149 7.59 -21.69 -1.23
CA ASP A 149 6.23 -21.81 -0.68
C ASP A 149 5.19 -20.93 -1.42
N SER A 150 5.58 -20.19 -2.48
CA SER A 150 4.72 -19.22 -3.16
C SER A 150 3.42 -19.83 -3.69
N GLU A 151 3.48 -21.00 -4.36
CA GLU A 151 2.28 -21.65 -4.91
C GLU A 151 1.32 -22.13 -3.81
N ALA A 152 1.85 -22.66 -2.71
CA ALA A 152 1.03 -23.04 -1.56
C ALA A 152 0.39 -21.82 -0.91
N GLU A 153 1.11 -20.71 -0.80
CA GLU A 153 0.57 -19.45 -0.26
C GLU A 153 -0.47 -18.84 -1.20
N LYS A 154 -0.29 -18.88 -2.54
CA LYS A 154 -1.29 -18.45 -3.52
C LYS A 154 -2.60 -19.22 -3.33
N ALA A 155 -2.53 -20.54 -3.15
CA ALA A 155 -3.71 -21.38 -2.88
C ALA A 155 -4.40 -21.03 -1.54
N ALA A 156 -3.62 -20.68 -0.52
CA ALA A 156 -4.15 -20.32 0.81
C ALA A 156 -4.58 -18.85 0.93
N PHE A 157 -4.17 -17.98 0.00
CA PHE A 157 -4.34 -16.52 0.10
C PHE A 157 -5.82 -16.13 0.20
N GLY A 158 -6.69 -16.81 -0.57
CA GLY A 158 -8.12 -16.56 -0.58
C GLY A 158 -8.74 -16.61 0.82
N ALA A 159 -8.38 -17.59 1.65
CA ALA A 159 -8.92 -17.74 3.00
C ALA A 159 -8.58 -16.56 3.92
N LYS A 160 -7.47 -15.84 3.66
CA LYS A 160 -7.07 -14.67 4.45
C LYS A 160 -7.96 -13.46 4.20
N LEU A 161 -8.70 -13.44 3.09
CA LEU A 161 -9.59 -12.35 2.69
C LEU A 161 -11.05 -12.59 3.13
N GLU A 162 -11.31 -13.67 3.88
CA GLU A 162 -12.66 -14.00 4.33
C GLU A 162 -13.33 -12.92 5.20
N PRO A 163 -12.61 -12.20 6.11
CA PRO A 163 -13.22 -11.07 6.80
C PRO A 163 -13.73 -9.98 5.85
N LEU A 164 -13.00 -9.74 4.75
CA LEU A 164 -13.41 -8.77 3.74
C LEU A 164 -14.62 -9.27 2.94
N ARG A 165 -14.64 -10.54 2.52
CA ARG A 165 -15.82 -11.15 1.87
C ARG A 165 -17.06 -11.11 2.75
N HIS A 166 -16.90 -11.36 4.04
CA HIS A 166 -18.00 -11.25 4.99
C HIS A 166 -18.55 -9.82 5.04
N MET A 167 -17.68 -8.82 5.18
CA MET A 167 -18.07 -7.40 5.19
C MET A 167 -18.79 -6.98 3.90
N LEU A 168 -18.31 -7.45 2.74
CA LEU A 168 -18.87 -7.10 1.42
C LEU A 168 -20.30 -7.60 1.19
N LYS A 169 -20.82 -8.49 2.04
CA LYS A 169 -22.25 -8.88 2.04
C LYS A 169 -23.17 -7.77 2.53
N PHE A 170 -22.63 -6.80 3.27
CA PHE A 170 -23.41 -5.76 3.94
C PHE A 170 -23.19 -4.37 3.34
N GLN A 171 -22.00 -4.09 2.80
CA GLN A 171 -21.62 -2.76 2.34
C GLN A 171 -20.53 -2.81 1.25
N PRO A 172 -20.45 -1.78 0.38
CA PRO A 172 -19.53 -1.78 -0.75
C PRO A 172 -18.08 -1.45 -0.39
N PHE A 173 -17.80 -0.85 0.77
CA PHE A 173 -16.46 -0.45 1.22
C PHE A 173 -16.28 -0.76 2.71
N ILE A 174 -15.05 -0.86 3.20
CA ILE A 174 -14.77 -0.94 4.64
C ILE A 174 -15.33 0.30 5.36
N GLY A 175 -15.26 1.47 4.71
CA GLY A 175 -15.88 2.71 5.17
C GLY A 175 -17.41 2.78 5.12
N GLY A 176 -18.10 1.70 4.71
CA GLY A 176 -19.54 1.68 4.56
C GLY A 176 -19.96 1.93 3.11
N GLN A 177 -20.75 2.98 2.89
CA GLN A 177 -21.24 3.34 1.54
C GLN A 177 -20.18 4.03 0.68
N THR A 178 -19.17 4.64 1.30
CA THR A 178 -18.07 5.33 0.62
C THR A 178 -16.73 4.85 1.21
N PRO A 179 -15.64 4.90 0.44
CA PRO A 179 -14.34 4.44 0.92
C PRO A 179 -13.77 5.39 1.98
N LEU A 180 -13.16 4.83 3.02
CA LEU A 180 -12.38 5.56 4.01
C LEU A 180 -10.91 5.10 3.98
N PHE A 181 -10.05 5.64 4.83
CA PHE A 181 -8.65 5.26 4.92
C PHE A 181 -8.46 3.76 5.19
N ALA A 182 -9.41 3.14 5.89
CA ALA A 182 -9.44 1.69 6.09
C ALA A 182 -9.47 0.90 4.77
N ASP A 183 -10.21 1.36 3.76
CA ASP A 183 -10.18 0.77 2.42
C ASP A 183 -8.79 0.89 1.80
N TYR A 184 -8.15 2.06 1.94
CA TYR A 184 -6.84 2.34 1.35
C TYR A 184 -5.73 1.50 1.98
N ILE A 185 -5.88 1.12 3.25
CA ILE A 185 -4.98 0.19 3.95
C ILE A 185 -4.94 -1.20 3.29
N VAL A 186 -6.11 -1.75 2.97
CA VAL A 186 -6.22 -3.09 2.36
C VAL A 186 -5.96 -2.99 0.85
N PHE A 187 -6.45 -1.94 0.21
CA PHE A 187 -6.20 -1.66 -1.20
C PHE A 187 -4.71 -1.54 -1.48
N GLY A 188 -3.95 -0.81 -0.66
CA GLY A 188 -2.50 -0.67 -0.83
C GLY A 188 -1.79 -2.03 -0.83
N ALA A 189 -2.22 -2.96 0.03
CA ALA A 189 -1.69 -4.33 0.04
C ALA A 189 -2.02 -5.09 -1.25
N LEU A 190 -3.29 -5.11 -1.67
CA LEU A 190 -3.68 -5.83 -2.90
C LEU A 190 -3.12 -5.18 -4.17
N GLN A 191 -2.95 -3.85 -4.18
CA GLN A 191 -2.31 -3.14 -5.26
C GLN A 191 -0.84 -3.55 -5.37
N TRP A 192 -0.12 -3.63 -4.26
CA TRP A 192 1.25 -4.14 -4.25
C TRP A 192 1.34 -5.56 -4.83
N LEU A 193 0.43 -6.46 -4.44
CA LEU A 193 0.35 -7.80 -5.04
C LEU A 193 0.09 -7.72 -6.56
N ARG A 194 -0.90 -6.92 -6.99
CA ARG A 194 -1.24 -6.73 -8.41
C ARG A 194 -0.05 -6.25 -9.24
N VAL A 195 0.71 -5.27 -8.76
CA VAL A 195 1.81 -4.71 -9.55
C VAL A 195 3.05 -5.61 -9.57
N CYS A 196 3.22 -6.47 -8.57
CA CYS A 196 4.41 -7.33 -8.47
C CYS A 196 4.20 -8.73 -9.06
N ALA A 197 3.04 -9.36 -8.82
CA ALA A 197 2.80 -10.76 -9.16
C ALA A 197 1.39 -11.05 -9.74
N GLY A 198 0.58 -10.00 -9.96
CA GLY A 198 -0.79 -10.13 -10.45
C GLY A 198 -1.77 -10.68 -9.42
N LEU A 199 -3.02 -10.87 -9.83
CA LEU A 199 -4.13 -11.28 -8.95
C LEU A 199 -4.78 -12.62 -9.36
N ALA A 200 -4.07 -13.46 -10.12
CA ALA A 200 -4.62 -14.70 -10.68
C ALA A 200 -5.04 -15.73 -9.60
N MET A 201 -4.55 -15.60 -8.37
CA MET A 201 -4.96 -16.44 -7.24
C MET A 201 -6.35 -16.11 -6.69
N LEU A 202 -6.95 -14.99 -7.10
CA LEU A 202 -8.32 -14.64 -6.79
C LEU A 202 -9.21 -14.96 -7.99
N ALA A 203 -10.32 -15.67 -7.74
CA ALA A 203 -11.31 -15.97 -8.76
C ALA A 203 -11.83 -14.68 -9.42
N ALA A 204 -12.20 -14.76 -10.70
CA ALA A 204 -12.65 -13.59 -11.45
C ALA A 204 -13.94 -12.97 -10.88
N ASP A 205 -14.79 -13.81 -10.27
CA ASP A 205 -16.05 -13.50 -9.62
C ASP A 205 -15.92 -13.35 -8.09
N ASP A 206 -14.70 -13.28 -7.55
CA ASP A 206 -14.50 -13.05 -6.12
C ASP A 206 -14.99 -11.63 -5.75
N PRO A 207 -15.89 -11.47 -4.76
CA PRO A 207 -16.35 -10.15 -4.32
C PRO A 207 -15.21 -9.20 -3.91
N VAL A 208 -14.09 -9.74 -3.41
CA VAL A 208 -12.91 -8.93 -3.09
C VAL A 208 -12.28 -8.35 -4.35
N ARG A 209 -12.28 -9.10 -5.45
CA ARG A 209 -11.80 -8.62 -6.75
C ARG A 209 -12.71 -7.49 -7.26
N GLU A 210 -14.03 -7.64 -7.15
CA GLU A 210 -14.97 -6.57 -7.51
C GLU A 210 -14.77 -5.31 -6.64
N TRP A 211 -14.63 -5.47 -5.32
CA TRP A 211 -14.29 -4.36 -4.43
C TRP A 211 -12.98 -3.68 -4.82
N PHE A 212 -11.97 -4.48 -5.16
CA PHE A 212 -10.67 -3.97 -5.55
C PHE A 212 -10.72 -3.21 -6.89
N GLU A 213 -11.48 -3.70 -7.88
CA GLU A 213 -11.75 -2.97 -9.13
C GLU A 213 -12.45 -1.63 -8.87
N ARG A 214 -13.46 -1.60 -7.97
CA ARG A 214 -14.07 -0.34 -7.54
C ARG A 214 -13.03 0.61 -6.94
N CYS A 215 -12.11 0.12 -6.12
CA CYS A 215 -11.05 0.93 -5.54
C CYS A 215 -10.06 1.44 -6.60
N LEU A 216 -9.75 0.65 -7.63
CA LEU A 216 -8.89 1.06 -8.74
C LEU A 216 -9.48 2.24 -9.52
N ASP A 217 -10.82 2.32 -9.63
CA ASP A 217 -11.56 3.38 -10.32
C ASP A 217 -11.77 4.65 -9.51
N LEU A 218 -11.49 4.63 -8.21
CA LEU A 218 -11.58 5.82 -7.38
C LEU A 218 -10.60 6.90 -7.84
N HIS A 219 -10.99 8.15 -7.61
CA HIS A 219 -10.12 9.33 -7.75
C HIS A 219 -9.48 9.45 -9.13
N GLN A 220 -10.32 9.43 -10.18
CA GLN A 220 -9.89 9.46 -11.59
C GLN A 220 -9.05 8.23 -11.96
N SER A 221 -9.48 7.06 -11.49
CA SER A 221 -8.81 5.77 -11.68
C SER A 221 -7.33 5.79 -11.25
N ARG A 222 -7.02 6.45 -10.12
CA ARG A 222 -5.63 6.62 -9.64
C ARG A 222 -4.92 5.28 -9.44
N GLY A 223 -5.63 4.24 -9.02
CA GLY A 223 -5.06 2.90 -8.87
C GLY A 223 -4.67 2.24 -10.19
N ARG A 224 -5.27 2.65 -11.31
CA ARG A 224 -4.99 2.10 -12.65
C ARG A 224 -3.78 2.73 -13.33
N THR A 225 -3.20 3.80 -12.78
CA THR A 225 -1.99 4.42 -13.35
C THR A 225 -0.75 3.54 -13.22
N ALA A 226 -0.75 2.59 -12.28
CA ALA A 226 0.28 1.56 -12.21
C ALA A 226 -0.09 0.32 -13.02
N THR A 227 0.85 -0.09 -13.86
CA THR A 227 0.79 -1.31 -14.67
C THR A 227 0.75 -2.55 -13.78
N ALA A 228 -0.17 -3.48 -14.07
CA ALA A 228 -0.20 -4.79 -13.43
C ALA A 228 0.93 -5.68 -13.97
N ALA A 229 1.40 -6.62 -13.15
CA ALA A 229 2.31 -7.68 -13.61
C ALA A 229 1.60 -8.70 -14.52
#